data_AF-A0A3N5MX49-F1
#
_entry.id   AF-A0A3N5MX49-F1
#
_cell.length_a   1.000
_cell.length_b   1.000
_cell.length_c   1.000
_cell.angle_alpha   90.00
_cell.angle_beta   90.00
_cell.angle_gamma   90.00
#
_symmetry.space_group_name_H-M   'P 1'
#
loop_
_entity.id
_entity.type
_entity.pdbx_description
1 polymer ?
#
loop_
_entity_poly.entity_id
_entity_poly.type
_entity_poly.pdbx_seq_one_letter_code
_entity_poly.pdbx_strand_id
1 'polypeptide(L)'
;MAEKWYDDLPDDAFLTETDKAYEKAVSTIRDGLNKGLDFDSACAAIEAKNEEMRRHIIDDMLKVLIAEEHFTKNVTLAELAEKLKVSADRLESAKAEMLEDVKNSSIKAFYKSLKPGNA
;
A
#
# COMPACT_ATOMS: atom_id res chain seq x y z
N MET A 1 5.90 -35.73 19.74
CA MET A 1 5.87 -34.29 19.43
C MET A 1 4.41 -33.91 19.34
N ALA A 2 3.90 -33.02 20.19
CA ALA A 2 2.52 -32.56 20.07
C ALA A 2 2.43 -31.63 18.85
N GLU A 3 1.57 -31.99 17.91
CA GLU A 3 1.22 -31.17 16.75
C GLU A 3 0.68 -29.83 17.26
N LYS A 4 1.22 -28.72 16.76
CA LYS A 4 0.83 -27.41 17.27
C LYS A 4 -0.55 -27.10 16.73
N TRP A 5 -1.47 -26.69 17.60
CA TRP A 5 -2.87 -26.43 17.27
C TRP A 5 -3.11 -25.37 16.19
N TYR A 6 -2.07 -24.66 15.77
CA TYR A 6 -2.10 -23.61 14.75
C TYR A 6 -1.52 -24.03 13.39
N ASP A 7 -0.98 -25.25 13.25
CA ASP A 7 -0.35 -25.69 12.00
C ASP A 7 -1.37 -25.94 10.86
N ASP A 8 -2.65 -26.16 11.19
CA ASP A 8 -3.75 -26.36 10.23
C ASP A 8 -4.64 -25.12 10.01
N LEU A 9 -4.27 -23.98 10.60
CA LEU A 9 -5.04 -22.75 10.41
C LEU A 9 -4.80 -22.18 9.00
N PRO A 10 -5.82 -21.66 8.32
CA PRO A 10 -5.63 -20.96 7.05
C PRO A 10 -4.75 -19.72 7.24
N ASP A 11 -4.04 -19.31 6.19
CA ASP A 11 -3.09 -18.18 6.21
C ASP A 11 -3.72 -16.85 6.71
N ASP A 12 -5.04 -16.73 6.62
CA ASP A 12 -5.82 -15.57 7.02
C ASP A 12 -6.47 -15.66 8.42
N ALA A 13 -6.15 -16.71 9.20
CA ALA A 13 -6.81 -17.02 10.48
C ALA A 13 -6.63 -15.94 11.56
N PHE A 14 -5.59 -15.11 11.44
CA PHE A 14 -5.30 -14.01 12.36
C PHE A 14 -5.57 -12.62 11.77
N LEU A 15 -5.99 -12.54 10.51
CA LEU A 15 -6.29 -11.28 9.86
C LEU A 15 -7.64 -10.74 10.34
N THR A 16 -7.69 -9.44 10.62
CA THR A 16 -8.96 -8.79 10.92
C THR A 16 -9.81 -8.71 9.64
N GLU A 17 -11.12 -8.56 9.80
CA GLU A 17 -12.03 -8.27 8.68
C GLU A 17 -11.64 -7.01 7.88
N THR A 18 -10.87 -6.11 8.49
CA THR A 18 -10.36 -4.91 7.82
C THR A 18 -9.13 -5.24 6.97
N ASP A 19 -8.24 -6.09 7.48
CA ASP A 19 -7.04 -6.55 6.74
C ASP A 19 -7.45 -7.37 5.51
N LYS A 20 -8.42 -8.28 5.65
CA LYS A 20 -8.95 -9.07 4.53
C LYS A 20 -9.57 -8.20 3.44
N ALA A 21 -10.32 -7.16 3.83
CA ALA A 21 -10.90 -6.21 2.90
C ALA A 21 -9.83 -5.38 2.19
N TYR A 22 -8.79 -4.98 2.91
CA TYR A 22 -7.63 -4.29 2.33
C TYR A 22 -6.92 -5.17 1.30
N GLU A 23 -6.55 -6.41 1.65
CA GLU A 23 -5.87 -7.34 0.74
C GLU A 23 -6.70 -7.64 -0.50
N LYS A 24 -8.01 -7.87 -0.35
CA LYS A 24 -8.93 -8.06 -1.48
C LYS A 24 -8.93 -6.83 -2.40
N ALA A 25 -8.96 -5.63 -1.84
CA ALA A 25 -8.94 -4.39 -2.61
C ALA A 25 -7.62 -4.22 -3.38
N VAL A 26 -6.48 -4.48 -2.73
CA VAL A 26 -5.15 -4.46 -3.34
C VAL A 26 -5.06 -5.44 -4.51
N SER A 27 -5.50 -6.68 -4.30
CA SER A 27 -5.55 -7.71 -5.34
C SER A 27 -6.44 -7.29 -6.51
N THR A 28 -7.61 -6.72 -6.23
CA THR A 28 -8.55 -6.26 -7.26
C THR A 28 -7.93 -5.16 -8.13
N ILE A 29 -7.26 -4.17 -7.52
CA ILE A 29 -6.57 -3.12 -8.27
C ILE A 29 -5.48 -3.72 -9.16
N ARG A 30 -4.63 -4.59 -8.60
CA ARG A 30 -3.53 -5.21 -9.36
C ARG A 30 -4.03 -6.01 -10.54
N ASP A 31 -5.09 -6.78 -10.36
CA ASP A 31 -5.71 -7.55 -11.44
C ASP A 31 -6.29 -6.63 -12.53
N GLY A 32 -6.89 -5.51 -12.14
CA GLY A 32 -7.36 -4.49 -13.07
C GLY A 32 -6.22 -3.91 -13.92
N LEU A 33 -5.13 -3.50 -13.27
CA LEU A 33 -3.93 -2.98 -13.94
C LEU A 33 -3.30 -4.02 -14.87
N ASN A 34 -3.21 -5.28 -14.44
CA ASN A 34 -2.68 -6.37 -15.27
C ASN A 34 -3.55 -6.67 -16.50
N LYS A 35 -4.85 -6.37 -16.43
CA LYS A 35 -5.79 -6.46 -17.57
C LYS A 35 -5.76 -5.21 -18.47
N GLY A 36 -4.90 -4.24 -18.18
CA GLY A 36 -4.73 -3.01 -18.97
C GLY A 36 -5.74 -1.91 -18.63
N LEU A 37 -6.46 -2.01 -17.51
CA LEU A 37 -7.25 -0.89 -17.01
C LEU A 37 -6.32 0.22 -16.51
N ASP A 38 -6.77 1.47 -16.61
CA ASP A 38 -6.13 2.56 -15.89
C ASP A 38 -6.42 2.48 -14.38
N PHE A 39 -5.64 3.23 -13.61
CA PHE A 39 -5.66 3.16 -12.16
C PHE A 39 -7.02 3.51 -11.56
N ASP A 40 -7.67 4.57 -12.06
CA ASP A 40 -8.97 5.00 -11.54
C ASP A 40 -10.08 3.97 -11.88
N SER A 41 -10.04 3.38 -13.08
CA SER A 41 -10.95 2.28 -13.46
C SER A 41 -10.71 1.03 -12.62
N ALA A 42 -9.45 0.67 -12.35
CA ALA A 42 -9.12 -0.45 -11.46
C ALA A 42 -9.63 -0.21 -10.02
N CYS A 43 -9.57 1.04 -9.55
CA CYS A 43 -10.08 1.43 -8.23
C CYS A 43 -11.62 1.47 -8.14
N ALA A 44 -12.32 1.57 -9.26
CA ALA A 44 -13.79 1.57 -9.28
C ALA A 44 -14.39 0.22 -8.86
N ALA A 45 -13.63 -0.87 -9.03
CA ALA A 45 -14.07 -2.23 -8.70
C ALA A 45 -13.89 -2.62 -7.23
N ILE A 46 -13.30 -1.74 -6.40
CA ILE A 46 -13.04 -2.03 -4.99
C ILE A 46 -14.33 -1.93 -4.17
N GLU A 47 -14.62 -2.99 -3.43
CA GLU A 47 -15.59 -2.99 -2.34
C GLU A 47 -14.91 -2.55 -1.04
N ALA A 48 -15.39 -1.47 -0.41
CA ALA A 48 -14.90 -1.00 0.88
C ALA A 48 -16.07 -0.70 1.82
N LYS A 49 -15.86 -0.88 3.13
CA LYS A 49 -16.90 -0.69 4.14
C LYS A 49 -17.42 0.75 4.21
N ASN A 50 -16.56 1.73 3.93
CA ASN A 50 -16.90 3.14 3.85
C ASN A 50 -15.97 3.89 2.86
N GLU A 51 -16.36 5.12 2.50
CA GLU A 51 -15.61 5.94 1.53
C GLU A 51 -14.22 6.36 2.04
N GLU A 52 -14.06 6.55 3.34
CA GLU A 52 -12.78 6.94 3.95
C GLU A 52 -11.75 5.82 3.80
N MET A 53 -12.11 4.58 4.15
CA MET A 53 -11.31 3.38 3.95
C MET A 53 -10.98 3.20 2.47
N ARG A 54 -11.96 3.43 1.58
CA ARG A 54 -11.72 3.35 0.13
C ARG A 54 -10.65 4.35 -0.32
N ARG A 55 -10.74 5.60 0.12
CA ARG A 55 -9.74 6.64 -0.19
C ARG A 55 -8.37 6.25 0.31
N HIS A 56 -8.27 5.81 1.57
CA HIS A 56 -7.00 5.34 2.13
C HIS A 56 -6.38 4.21 1.33
N ILE A 57 -7.16 3.18 0.95
CA ILE A 57 -6.66 2.08 0.12
C ILE A 57 -6.12 2.59 -1.22
N ILE A 58 -6.84 3.50 -1.88
CA ILE A 58 -6.44 4.03 -3.19
C ILE A 58 -5.15 4.83 -3.08
N ASP A 59 -5.03 5.69 -2.06
CA ASP A 59 -3.85 6.52 -1.84
C ASP A 59 -2.63 5.64 -1.49
N ASP A 60 -2.81 4.65 -0.61
CA ASP A 60 -1.74 3.70 -0.26
C ASP A 60 -1.29 2.89 -1.47
N MET A 61 -2.24 2.44 -2.30
CA MET A 61 -1.91 1.69 -3.51
C MET A 61 -1.10 2.52 -4.52
N LEU A 62 -1.39 3.82 -4.61
CA LEU A 62 -0.57 4.70 -5.44
C LEU A 62 0.85 4.84 -4.88
N LYS A 63 1.01 4.97 -3.56
CA LYS A 63 2.32 4.99 -2.88
C LYS A 63 3.09 3.67 -3.09
N VAL A 64 2.43 2.52 -2.98
CA VAL A 64 3.01 1.20 -3.24
C VAL A 64 3.52 1.09 -4.67
N LEU A 65 2.72 1.50 -5.66
CA LEU A 65 3.12 1.48 -7.07
C LEU A 65 4.33 2.40 -7.32
N ILE A 66 4.40 3.56 -6.68
CA ILE A 66 5.59 4.42 -6.75
C ILE A 66 6.81 3.73 -6.13
N ALA A 67 6.67 3.09 -4.97
CA ALA A 67 7.77 2.35 -4.34
C ALA A 67 8.30 1.21 -5.23
N GLU A 68 7.40 0.43 -5.82
CA GLU A 68 7.74 -0.72 -6.67
C GLU A 68 8.29 -0.31 -8.04
N GLU A 69 7.70 0.69 -8.71
CA GLU A 69 8.08 1.05 -10.07
C GLU A 69 9.15 2.13 -10.09
N HIS A 70 8.97 3.22 -9.33
CA HIS A 70 9.89 4.35 -9.35
C HIS A 70 11.16 4.06 -8.57
N PHE A 71 11.03 3.70 -7.29
CA PHE A 71 12.20 3.52 -6.42
C PHE A 71 12.92 2.19 -6.64
N THR A 72 12.18 1.10 -6.91
CA THR A 72 12.78 -0.23 -7.07
C THR A 72 13.19 -0.53 -8.51
N LYS A 73 12.35 -0.19 -9.50
CA LYS A 73 12.60 -0.49 -10.93
C LYS A 73 13.16 0.70 -11.73
N ASN A 74 13.38 1.85 -11.09
CA ASN A 74 13.88 3.08 -11.72
C ASN A 74 13.01 3.59 -12.89
N VAL A 75 11.70 3.30 -12.88
CA VAL A 75 10.75 3.88 -13.83
C VAL A 75 10.56 5.36 -13.48
N THR A 76 10.57 6.27 -14.44
CA THR A 76 10.34 7.68 -14.13
C THR A 76 8.87 7.91 -13.72
N LEU A 77 8.60 8.95 -12.91
CA LEU A 77 7.21 9.27 -12.56
C LEU A 77 6.37 9.65 -13.78
N ALA A 78 6.99 10.21 -14.84
CA ALA A 78 6.31 10.52 -16.09
C ALA A 78 5.85 9.24 -16.81
N GLU A 79 6.74 8.25 -16.96
CA GLU A 79 6.39 6.95 -17.56
C GLU A 79 5.34 6.21 -16.72
N LEU A 80 5.44 6.30 -15.39
CA LEU A 80 4.45 5.71 -14.48
C LEU A 80 3.08 6.42 -14.61
N ALA A 81 3.06 7.74 -14.75
CA ALA A 81 1.85 8.54 -14.97
C ALA A 81 1.12 8.09 -16.24
N GLU A 82 1.87 7.93 -17.33
CA GLU A 82 1.34 7.43 -18.60
C GLU A 82 0.81 6.00 -18.49
N LYS A 83 1.58 5.10 -17.85
CA LYS A 83 1.20 3.69 -17.64
C LYS A 83 -0.09 3.56 -16.83
N LEU A 84 -0.24 4.36 -15.78
CA LEU A 84 -1.41 4.34 -14.90
C LEU A 84 -2.56 5.24 -15.38
N LYS A 85 -2.32 6.07 -16.41
CA LYS A 85 -3.18 7.15 -16.89
C LYS A 85 -3.66 8.09 -15.77
N VAL A 86 -2.75 8.46 -14.87
CA VAL A 86 -2.99 9.44 -13.81
C VAL A 86 -2.18 10.71 -14.08
N SER A 87 -2.55 11.84 -13.46
CA SER A 87 -1.77 13.06 -13.60
C SER A 87 -0.40 12.94 -12.92
N ALA A 88 0.62 13.55 -13.53
CA ALA A 88 1.96 13.64 -12.93
C ALA A 88 1.91 14.33 -11.55
N ASP A 89 1.08 15.38 -11.42
CA ASP A 89 0.90 16.10 -10.15
C ASP A 89 0.39 15.20 -9.02
N ARG A 90 -0.51 14.25 -9.34
CA ARG A 90 -1.02 13.29 -8.34
C ARG A 90 0.08 12.34 -7.87
N LEU A 91 0.92 11.86 -8.79
CA LEU A 91 2.07 11.01 -8.44
C LEU A 91 3.14 11.77 -7.65
N GLU A 92 3.43 13.01 -8.04
CA GLU A 92 4.36 13.88 -7.31
C GLU A 92 3.87 14.17 -5.89
N SER A 93 2.57 14.47 -5.74
CA SER A 93 1.95 14.69 -4.44
C SER A 93 2.01 13.44 -3.56
N ALA A 94 1.66 12.27 -4.10
CA ALA A 94 1.73 11.00 -3.38
C ALA A 94 3.16 10.62 -3.00
N LYS A 95 4.14 10.84 -3.90
CA LYS A 95 5.57 10.64 -3.58
C LYS A 95 6.02 11.58 -2.46
N ALA A 96 5.65 12.86 -2.52
CA ALA A 96 6.03 13.83 -1.51
C ALA A 96 5.47 13.46 -0.12
N GLU A 97 4.20 13.07 -0.06
CA GLU A 97 3.57 12.57 1.17
C GLU A 97 4.28 11.32 1.70
N MET A 98 4.59 10.36 0.83
CA MET A 98 5.31 9.15 1.22
C MET A 98 6.71 9.46 1.78
N LEU A 99 7.45 10.38 1.17
CA LEU A 99 8.77 10.78 1.67
C LEU A 99 8.69 11.51 3.02
N GLU A 100 7.65 12.31 3.22
CA GLU A 100 7.36 12.96 4.50
C GLU A 100 7.04 11.92 5.59
N ASP A 101 6.23 10.91 5.28
CA ASP A 101 5.89 9.81 6.18
C ASP A 101 7.13 9.00 6.60
N VAL A 102 8.00 8.68 5.62
CA VAL A 102 9.27 7.98 5.87
C VAL A 102 10.20 8.82 6.73
N LYS A 103 10.33 10.12 6.45
CA LYS A 103 11.13 11.05 7.25
C LYS A 103 10.65 11.06 8.70
N ASN A 104 9.35 11.25 8.92
CA ASN A 104 8.76 11.34 10.25
C ASN A 104 8.89 10.02 11.03
N SER A 105 8.68 8.90 10.34
CA SER A 105 8.85 7.55 10.91
C SER A 105 10.32 7.28 11.29
N SER A 106 11.26 7.68 10.45
CA SER A 106 12.71 7.53 10.71
C SER A 106 13.17 8.37 11.90
N ILE A 107 12.71 9.63 11.99
CA ILE A 107 12.98 10.50 13.15
C ILE A 107 12.44 9.88 14.43
N LYS A 108 11.19 9.41 14.41
CA LYS A 108 10.54 8.77 15.56
C LYS A 108 11.30 7.50 16.00
N ALA A 109 11.71 6.66 15.05
CA ALA A 109 12.48 5.46 15.32
C ALA A 109 13.84 5.79 15.94
N PHE A 110 14.54 6.79 15.42
CA PHE A 110 15.82 7.27 15.96
C PHE A 110 15.69 7.77 17.40
N TYR A 111 14.70 8.62 17.72
CA TYR A 111 14.52 9.05 19.11
C TYR A 111 14.09 7.92 20.05
N LYS A 112 13.36 6.92 19.54
CA LYS A 112 13.02 5.73 20.33
C LYS A 112 14.27 4.90 20.65
N SER A 113 15.23 4.79 19.72
CA SER A 113 16.48 4.06 19.96
C SER A 113 17.43 4.77 20.93
N LEU A 114 17.32 6.09 21.06
CA LEU A 114 18.09 6.88 22.04
C LEU A 114 17.55 6.80 23.48
N LYS A 115 16.30 6.39 23.70
CA LYS A 115 15.79 6.19 25.06
C LYS A 115 16.40 4.90 25.62
N PRO A 116 17.30 4.96 26.62
CA PRO A 116 17.76 3.73 27.25
C PRO A 116 16.54 2.99 27.79
N GLY A 117 16.44 1.70 27.50
CA GLY A 117 15.44 0.86 28.12
C GLY A 117 15.55 1.02 29.62
N ASN A 118 14.43 1.30 30.30
CA ASN A 118 14.37 1.21 31.76
C ASN A 118 14.76 -0.23 32.12
N ALA A 119 16.02 -0.40 32.52
CA ALA A 119 16.53 -1.59 33.19
C ALA A 119 15.97 -1.67 34.60
#